data_AF-A0AAN0JEF0-F1
#
_entry.id   AF-A0AAN0JEF0-F1
#
_cell.length_a   1.000
_cell.length_b   1.000
_cell.length_c   1.000
_cell.angle_alpha   90.00
_cell.angle_beta   90.00
_cell.angle_gamma   90.00
#
_symmetry.space_group_name_H-M   'P 1'
#
loop_
_entity.id
_entity.type
_entity.pdbx_description
1 polymer ?
#
loop_
_entity_poly.entity_id
_entity_poly.type
_entity_poly.pdbx_seq_one_letter_code
_entity_poly.pdbx_strand_id
1 'polypeptide(L)'
;MKSSFFALLLVCAAAPVAVQGEQVGNGTIRLFSNKTGPGVASGATNAGIIQIYIDDQWGNICSNQTTFGQREADTVCYQLGYNGADSFGAYGAALFGIDTSAAVIKDVHCDSDQYQVLSQCHYSPADSNSCSDKTDIHVTCSTTDIWGDPYDGMVRLVEGSYSSEGLVEVYCNKEWGTVCDDGIDDDEADTVCVQLGYTKSFKWDKLPIRGNGSQPIWLDNLYCGHTDKTCIGYCQTCPSKESTDCSHGEDLTVQCTYNKASFEKGSLRTTCTGIEDSWWTFIHIVIIAAAGLVGFILCCLCVCLSFCCCCAAGAKKKKKVINTAYTQFD
;
A
#
# COMPACT_ATOMS: atom_id res chain seq x y z
N MET A 1 36.87 37.01 -63.24
CA MET A 1 37.31 36.83 -61.85
C MET A 1 36.23 36.02 -61.15
N LYS A 2 36.57 34.82 -60.64
CA LYS A 2 35.64 33.88 -59.98
C LYS A 2 35.67 34.09 -58.46
N SER A 3 34.52 33.87 -57.80
CA SER A 3 34.32 33.61 -56.37
C SER A 3 34.55 34.82 -55.42
N SER A 4 33.78 35.06 -54.36
CA SER A 4 32.96 34.18 -53.52
C SER A 4 31.83 34.98 -52.84
N PHE A 5 30.60 34.46 -52.89
CA PHE A 5 29.52 34.87 -51.98
C PHE A 5 29.62 33.98 -50.74
N PHE A 6 29.96 34.55 -49.59
CA PHE A 6 29.82 33.87 -48.31
C PHE A 6 28.33 33.85 -47.95
N ALA A 7 27.66 32.74 -48.29
CA ALA A 7 26.37 32.41 -47.70
C ALA A 7 26.62 32.00 -46.25
N LEU A 8 26.23 32.87 -45.32
CA LEU A 8 26.18 32.54 -43.90
C LEU A 8 25.06 31.49 -43.74
N LEU A 9 25.43 30.20 -43.71
CA LEU A 9 24.51 29.14 -43.29
C LEU A 9 24.16 29.41 -41.83
N LEU A 10 23.00 30.01 -41.59
CA LEU A 10 22.32 29.90 -40.32
C LEU A 10 21.93 28.42 -40.19
N VAL A 11 22.79 27.63 -39.54
CA VAL A 11 22.39 26.32 -39.04
C VAL A 11 21.36 26.63 -37.96
N CYS A 12 20.08 26.59 -38.33
CA CYS A 12 19.02 26.50 -37.37
C CYS A 12 19.25 25.18 -36.65
N ALA A 13 19.92 25.22 -35.49
CA ALA A 13 19.93 24.08 -34.59
C ALA A 13 18.46 23.79 -34.32
N ALA A 14 17.97 22.69 -34.87
CA ALA A 14 16.69 22.15 -34.45
C ALA A 14 16.84 21.96 -32.94
N ALA A 15 16.12 22.78 -32.16
CA ALA A 15 15.85 22.42 -30.77
C ALA A 15 15.35 20.97 -30.81
N PRO A 16 15.83 20.08 -29.92
CA PRO A 16 15.33 18.73 -29.89
C PRO A 16 13.81 18.82 -29.83
N VAL A 17 13.15 18.22 -30.83
CA VAL A 17 11.71 17.98 -30.76
C VAL A 17 11.54 17.19 -29.48
N ALA A 18 10.91 17.80 -28.48
CA ALA A 18 10.42 17.08 -27.33
C ALA A 18 9.47 16.02 -27.92
N VAL A 19 9.96 14.79 -28.03
CA VAL A 19 9.10 13.60 -28.06
C VAL A 19 8.10 13.85 -26.94
N GLN A 20 6.80 13.83 -27.21
CA GLN A 20 5.76 14.06 -26.20
C GLN A 20 6.16 13.28 -24.95
N GLY A 21 6.68 14.00 -23.96
CA GLY A 21 7.50 13.41 -22.91
C GLY A 21 6.59 12.47 -22.17
N GLU A 22 7.03 11.22 -22.06
CA GLU A 22 6.36 10.21 -21.25
C GLU A 22 5.95 10.84 -19.92
N GLN A 23 4.65 10.94 -19.72
CA GLN A 23 4.07 11.74 -18.65
C GLN A 23 4.11 10.90 -17.38
N VAL A 24 5.28 10.71 -16.78
CA VAL A 24 5.50 9.82 -15.63
C VAL A 24 5.29 10.60 -14.33
N GLY A 25 4.62 10.00 -13.34
CA GLY A 25 4.46 10.62 -12.02
C GLY A 25 5.75 10.59 -11.21
N ASN A 26 6.01 11.62 -10.40
CA ASN A 26 7.12 11.55 -9.43
C ASN A 26 6.97 10.35 -8.48
N GLY A 27 8.10 9.75 -8.11
CA GLY A 27 8.21 8.59 -7.24
C GLY A 27 8.04 7.24 -7.93
N THR A 28 7.81 7.22 -9.25
CA THR A 28 7.69 6.00 -10.05
C THR A 28 8.98 5.20 -10.07
N ILE A 29 8.88 3.87 -10.01
CA ILE A 29 10.01 2.93 -10.11
C ILE A 29 9.84 1.99 -11.31
N ARG A 30 10.97 1.63 -11.92
CA ARG A 30 11.11 0.49 -12.82
C ARG A 30 12.42 -0.25 -12.58
N LEU A 31 12.52 -1.46 -13.11
CA LEU A 31 13.73 -2.28 -13.04
C LEU A 31 14.42 -2.36 -14.40
N PHE A 32 15.73 -2.13 -14.42
CA PHE A 32 16.57 -2.28 -15.60
C PHE A 32 17.35 -3.61 -15.60
N SER A 33 17.47 -4.23 -16.78
CA SER A 33 18.37 -5.35 -17.05
C SER A 33 18.79 -5.35 -18.52
N ASN A 34 20.04 -5.71 -18.81
CA ASN A 34 20.58 -5.78 -20.17
C ASN A 34 19.93 -6.85 -21.04
N LYS A 35 19.23 -7.83 -20.43
CA LYS A 35 18.44 -8.83 -21.15
C LYS A 35 17.15 -8.25 -21.71
N THR A 36 16.63 -7.20 -21.08
CA THR A 36 15.30 -6.65 -21.33
C THR A 36 15.33 -5.19 -21.81
N GLY A 37 16.44 -4.47 -21.58
CA GLY A 37 16.57 -3.03 -21.86
C GLY A 37 15.90 -2.13 -20.80
N PRO A 38 15.99 -0.80 -20.95
CA PRO A 38 15.22 0.16 -20.14
C PRO A 38 13.74 0.20 -20.56
N GLY A 39 12.84 0.44 -19.61
CA GLY A 39 11.38 0.58 -19.90
C GLY A 39 10.59 -0.73 -19.88
N VAL A 40 11.01 -1.70 -19.07
CA VAL A 40 10.25 -2.93 -18.85
C VAL A 40 9.04 -2.64 -17.97
N ALA A 41 7.87 -3.13 -18.38
CA ALA A 41 6.63 -3.01 -17.62
C ALA A 41 6.79 -3.48 -16.16
N SER A 42 6.15 -2.79 -15.21
CA SER A 42 6.07 -3.27 -13.83
C SER A 42 5.42 -4.67 -13.82
N GLY A 43 6.08 -5.65 -13.20
CA GLY A 43 5.64 -7.04 -13.19
C GLY A 43 6.23 -7.94 -14.29
N ALA A 44 6.86 -7.39 -15.34
CA ALA A 44 7.51 -8.20 -16.38
C ALA A 44 8.91 -8.72 -15.97
N THR A 45 9.51 -8.15 -14.93
CA THR A 45 10.67 -8.69 -14.24
C THR A 45 10.55 -8.41 -12.75
N ASN A 46 10.94 -9.39 -11.93
CA ASN A 46 11.05 -9.25 -10.48
C ASN A 46 12.48 -8.85 -10.05
N ALA A 47 13.43 -8.70 -10.98
CA ALA A 47 14.82 -8.40 -10.65
C ALA A 47 15.48 -7.40 -11.62
N GLY A 48 16.28 -6.50 -11.07
CA GLY A 48 17.03 -5.51 -11.87
C GLY A 48 17.63 -4.37 -11.06
N ILE A 49 18.34 -3.48 -11.77
CA ILE A 49 18.80 -2.18 -11.25
C ILE A 49 17.58 -1.28 -11.04
N ILE A 50 17.51 -0.63 -9.89
CA ILE A 50 16.38 0.21 -9.54
C ILE A 50 16.55 1.58 -10.21
N GLN A 51 15.60 1.94 -11.06
CA GLN A 51 15.48 3.28 -11.61
C GLN A 51 14.26 3.97 -10.99
N ILE A 52 14.40 5.24 -10.63
CA ILE A 52 13.35 6.05 -10.04
C ILE A 52 13.16 7.35 -10.83
N TYR A 53 11.92 7.80 -10.95
CA TYR A 53 11.55 9.07 -11.58
C TYR A 53 11.28 10.13 -10.50
N ILE A 54 12.15 11.13 -10.38
CA ILE A 54 12.02 12.24 -9.43
C ILE A 54 12.43 13.52 -10.14
N ASP A 55 11.72 14.62 -9.90
CA ASP A 55 12.00 15.95 -10.45
C ASP A 55 12.14 15.94 -11.99
N ASP A 56 11.17 15.28 -12.64
CA ASP A 56 11.05 15.16 -14.10
C ASP A 56 12.19 14.41 -14.81
N GLN A 57 12.95 13.59 -14.08
CA GLN A 57 14.07 12.81 -14.63
C GLN A 57 14.10 11.36 -14.11
N TRP A 58 14.41 10.44 -15.02
CA TRP A 58 14.80 9.07 -14.66
C TRP A 58 16.25 9.04 -14.20
N GLY A 59 16.53 8.27 -13.16
CA GLY A 59 17.90 7.90 -12.84
C GLY A 59 17.99 6.78 -11.82
N ASN A 60 19.22 6.42 -11.51
CA ASN A 60 19.54 5.28 -10.67
C ASN A 60 19.59 5.68 -9.20
N ILE A 61 19.64 4.66 -8.35
CA ILE A 61 19.86 4.81 -6.92
C ILE A 61 21.22 4.21 -6.60
N CYS A 62 22.08 4.99 -5.96
CA CYS A 62 23.38 4.52 -5.49
C CYS A 62 23.41 4.46 -3.95
N SER A 63 24.19 3.51 -3.42
CA SER A 63 24.48 3.44 -1.99
C SER A 63 25.95 3.07 -1.79
N ASN A 64 26.52 3.54 -0.68
CA ASN A 64 27.80 3.07 -0.18
C ASN A 64 27.66 1.74 0.60
N GLN A 65 26.85 0.78 0.14
CA GLN A 65 26.53 -0.52 0.76
C GLN A 65 25.97 -0.50 2.20
N THR A 66 26.20 0.54 2.99
CA THR A 66 25.83 0.61 4.41
C THR A 66 24.46 1.23 4.65
N THR A 67 23.90 1.92 3.65
CA THR A 67 22.65 2.67 3.79
C THR A 67 21.41 1.95 3.25
N PHE A 68 21.55 1.10 2.22
CA PHE A 68 20.42 0.36 1.64
C PHE A 68 20.30 -1.04 2.24
N GLY A 69 19.27 -1.28 3.04
CA GLY A 69 19.01 -2.54 3.73
C GLY A 69 17.76 -3.26 3.22
N GLN A 70 17.37 -4.29 3.97
CA GLN A 70 16.18 -5.10 3.68
C GLN A 70 14.91 -4.24 3.65
N ARG A 71 14.81 -3.24 4.53
CA ARG A 71 13.61 -2.40 4.62
C ARG A 71 13.38 -1.58 3.35
N GLU A 72 14.44 -0.95 2.83
CA GLU A 72 14.37 -0.21 1.56
C GLU A 72 14.08 -1.16 0.40
N ALA A 73 14.70 -2.33 0.38
CA ALA A 73 14.47 -3.36 -0.64
C ALA A 73 13.01 -3.85 -0.64
N ASP A 74 12.45 -4.12 0.54
CA ASP A 74 11.05 -4.53 0.71
C ASP A 74 10.11 -3.43 0.23
N THR A 75 10.36 -2.16 0.58
CA THR A 75 9.55 -1.02 0.09
C THR A 75 9.56 -0.93 -1.44
N VAL A 76 10.71 -1.14 -2.10
CA VAL A 76 10.77 -1.18 -3.57
C VAL A 76 9.94 -2.34 -4.12
N CYS A 77 10.03 -3.51 -3.50
CA CYS A 77 9.27 -4.68 -3.94
C CYS A 77 7.77 -4.52 -3.71
N TYR A 78 7.32 -3.96 -2.59
CA TYR A 78 5.91 -3.61 -2.37
C TYR A 78 5.42 -2.63 -3.44
N GLN A 79 6.21 -1.59 -3.75
CA GLN A 79 5.87 -0.62 -4.78
C GLN A 79 5.71 -1.27 -6.16
N LEU A 80 6.54 -2.26 -6.48
CA LEU A 80 6.49 -3.03 -7.74
C LEU A 80 5.43 -4.15 -7.73
N GLY A 81 4.83 -4.38 -6.59
CA GLY A 81 3.73 -5.31 -6.43
C GLY A 81 4.05 -6.69 -5.90
N TYR A 82 5.23 -6.85 -5.33
CA TYR A 82 5.70 -8.10 -4.73
C TYR A 82 5.63 -8.03 -3.20
N ASN A 83 5.64 -9.20 -2.55
CA ASN A 83 5.55 -9.28 -1.10
C ASN A 83 6.93 -9.21 -0.39
N GLY A 84 7.80 -8.32 -0.87
CA GLY A 84 9.15 -8.10 -0.32
C GLY A 84 10.29 -8.62 -1.20
N ALA A 85 11.51 -8.41 -0.73
CA ALA A 85 12.75 -8.70 -1.44
C ALA A 85 13.41 -10.01 -0.98
N ASP A 86 13.73 -10.89 -1.95
CA ASP A 86 14.54 -12.10 -1.73
C ASP A 86 16.03 -11.76 -1.64
N SER A 87 16.49 -10.77 -2.42
CA SER A 87 17.86 -10.27 -2.36
C SER A 87 17.98 -8.84 -2.86
N PHE A 88 19.02 -8.15 -2.41
CA PHE A 88 19.36 -6.80 -2.82
C PHE A 88 20.86 -6.58 -2.66
N GLY A 89 21.37 -5.51 -3.28
CA GLY A 89 22.78 -5.18 -3.14
C GLY A 89 23.20 -4.00 -4.00
N ALA A 90 24.42 -3.54 -3.77
CA ALA A 90 25.13 -2.67 -4.71
C ALA A 90 25.74 -3.51 -5.85
N TYR A 91 26.27 -2.84 -6.87
CA TYR A 91 26.91 -3.48 -8.03
C TYR A 91 25.96 -4.19 -8.98
N GLY A 92 24.75 -3.64 -9.16
CA GLY A 92 23.77 -4.14 -10.11
C GLY A 92 24.33 -4.29 -11.53
N ALA A 93 25.30 -3.46 -11.93
CA ALA A 93 25.95 -3.55 -13.24
C ALA A 93 26.60 -4.92 -13.53
N ALA A 94 27.11 -5.60 -12.51
CA ALA A 94 27.72 -6.92 -12.68
C ALA A 94 26.69 -8.03 -12.96
N LEU A 95 25.45 -7.86 -12.49
CA LEU A 95 24.38 -8.85 -12.55
C LEU A 95 23.39 -8.58 -13.69
N PHE A 96 23.04 -7.31 -13.88
CA PHE A 96 21.99 -6.85 -14.78
C PHE A 96 22.55 -5.97 -15.92
N GLY A 97 23.87 -5.83 -16.02
CA GLY A 97 24.54 -5.06 -17.06
C GLY A 97 24.58 -3.55 -16.79
N ILE A 98 25.40 -2.85 -17.57
CA ILE A 98 25.66 -1.42 -17.36
C ILE A 98 24.45 -0.61 -17.82
N ASP A 99 23.77 -0.01 -16.86
CA ASP A 99 22.86 1.09 -17.08
C ASP A 99 23.67 2.38 -17.19
N THR A 100 23.43 3.17 -18.24
CA THR A 100 24.14 4.45 -18.47
C THR A 100 23.42 5.63 -17.82
N SER A 101 22.31 5.39 -17.14
CA SER A 101 21.55 6.42 -16.44
C SER A 101 22.31 6.84 -15.18
N ALA A 102 22.51 8.15 -15.00
CA ALA A 102 23.16 8.64 -13.80
C ALA A 102 22.28 8.38 -12.56
N ALA A 103 22.91 8.17 -11.41
CA ALA A 103 22.18 8.17 -10.16
C ALA A 103 21.57 9.55 -9.89
N VAL A 104 20.31 9.59 -9.45
CA VAL A 104 19.57 10.81 -9.08
C VAL A 104 19.45 10.98 -7.58
N ILE A 105 19.39 9.86 -6.84
CA ILE A 105 19.34 9.86 -5.38
C ILE A 105 20.34 8.86 -4.78
N LYS A 106 20.72 9.13 -3.53
CA LYS A 106 21.64 8.29 -2.74
C LYS A 106 21.23 8.23 -1.28
N ASP A 107 21.84 7.29 -0.56
CA ASP A 107 21.69 7.14 0.89
C ASP A 107 20.23 7.03 1.33
N VAL A 108 19.48 6.17 0.62
CA VAL A 108 18.07 5.90 0.93
C VAL A 108 17.97 5.21 2.29
N HIS A 109 17.11 5.73 3.16
CA HIS A 109 16.86 5.20 4.49
C HIS A 109 15.37 5.34 4.87
N CYS A 110 14.71 4.23 5.15
CA CYS A 110 13.32 4.18 5.54
C CYS A 110 13.21 4.06 7.07
N ASP A 111 12.50 4.99 7.72
CA ASP A 111 12.28 4.97 9.16
C ASP A 111 11.24 3.92 9.59
N SER A 112 10.41 3.45 8.66
CA SER A 112 9.31 2.51 8.90
C SER A 112 9.30 1.40 7.85
N ASP A 113 8.94 0.19 8.28
CA ASP A 113 8.66 -0.97 7.44
C ASP A 113 7.22 -0.96 6.86
N GLN A 114 6.44 0.08 7.17
CA GLN A 114 5.08 0.26 6.66
C GLN A 114 5.01 1.09 5.38
N TYR A 115 6.14 1.61 4.88
CA TYR A 115 6.17 2.36 3.63
C TYR A 115 5.94 1.45 2.42
N GLN A 116 5.08 1.90 1.52
CA GLN A 116 4.69 1.20 0.29
C GLN A 116 5.40 1.75 -0.94
N VAL A 117 5.87 3.01 -0.90
CA VAL A 117 6.64 3.62 -1.99
C VAL A 117 7.96 4.16 -1.48
N LEU A 118 9.03 3.99 -2.25
CA LEU A 118 10.39 4.36 -1.82
C LEU A 118 10.52 5.87 -1.53
N SER A 119 9.67 6.67 -2.17
CA SER A 119 9.68 8.12 -1.99
C SER A 119 9.24 8.59 -0.60
N GLN A 120 8.64 7.72 0.21
CA GLN A 120 8.36 7.97 1.63
C GLN A 120 9.63 7.94 2.49
N CYS A 121 10.71 7.31 2.02
CA CYS A 121 11.96 7.21 2.74
C CYS A 121 12.79 8.50 2.66
N HIS A 122 13.74 8.64 3.57
CA HIS A 122 14.76 9.68 3.47
C HIS A 122 15.78 9.32 2.39
N TYR A 123 16.24 10.33 1.65
CA TYR A 123 17.29 10.19 0.64
C TYR A 123 17.91 11.57 0.37
N SER A 124 19.14 11.57 -0.14
CA SER A 124 19.86 12.76 -0.58
C SER A 124 19.98 12.80 -2.10
N PRO A 125 20.10 13.98 -2.73
CA PRO A 125 20.49 14.06 -4.13
C PRO A 125 21.83 13.35 -4.37
N ALA A 126 21.91 12.60 -5.46
CA ALA A 126 23.16 11.99 -5.87
C ALA A 126 24.13 13.05 -6.40
N ASP A 127 25.44 12.82 -6.21
CA ASP A 127 26.50 13.62 -6.81
C ASP A 127 27.52 12.71 -7.48
N SER A 128 28.14 13.21 -8.55
CA SER A 128 29.09 12.46 -9.39
C SER A 128 30.39 12.08 -8.68
N ASN A 129 30.67 12.67 -7.51
CA ASN A 129 31.88 12.38 -6.76
C ASN A 129 31.72 11.15 -5.85
N SER A 130 30.48 10.79 -5.52
CA SER A 130 30.15 9.71 -4.59
C SER A 130 29.52 8.50 -5.28
N CYS A 131 28.93 8.69 -6.45
CA CYS A 131 28.16 7.66 -7.16
C CYS A 131 28.74 7.37 -8.55
N SER A 132 28.72 6.09 -8.90
CA SER A 132 29.06 5.60 -10.24
C SER A 132 28.07 4.53 -10.65
N ASP A 133 27.92 4.31 -11.96
CA ASP A 133 27.03 3.27 -12.50
C ASP A 133 27.39 1.85 -11.98
N LYS A 134 28.63 1.66 -11.51
CA LYS A 134 29.07 0.41 -10.87
C LYS A 134 28.49 0.21 -9.49
N THR A 135 27.98 1.24 -8.83
CA THR A 135 27.46 1.18 -7.46
C THR A 135 25.95 1.25 -7.40
N ASP A 136 25.29 1.15 -8.56
CA ASP A 136 23.83 1.16 -8.63
C ASP A 136 23.25 -0.03 -7.87
N ILE A 137 22.18 0.27 -7.16
CA ILE A 137 21.47 -0.68 -6.32
C ILE A 137 20.55 -1.52 -7.19
N HIS A 138 20.52 -2.81 -6.90
CA HIS A 138 19.59 -3.74 -7.51
C HIS A 138 18.74 -4.42 -6.44
N VAL A 139 17.61 -4.98 -6.89
CA VAL A 139 16.74 -5.82 -6.08
C VAL A 139 16.34 -7.07 -6.87
N THR A 140 15.99 -8.13 -6.15
CA THR A 140 15.23 -9.29 -6.62
C THR A 140 14.06 -9.48 -5.66
N CYS A 141 12.85 -9.29 -6.16
CA CYS A 141 11.62 -9.41 -5.41
C CYS A 141 11.09 -10.85 -5.38
N SER A 142 10.43 -11.20 -4.29
CA SER A 142 9.84 -12.52 -4.11
C SER A 142 8.64 -12.70 -5.01
N THR A 143 8.63 -13.77 -5.81
CA THR A 143 7.48 -14.14 -6.66
C THR A 143 6.58 -15.18 -6.00
N THR A 144 7.03 -15.79 -4.90
CA THR A 144 6.18 -16.64 -4.07
C THR A 144 5.28 -15.72 -3.25
N ASP A 145 3.97 -15.92 -3.35
CA ASP A 145 2.95 -15.15 -2.64
C ASP A 145 2.97 -13.66 -2.99
N ILE A 146 2.83 -13.34 -4.29
CA ILE A 146 2.62 -11.96 -4.76
C ILE A 146 1.42 -11.37 -3.99
N TRP A 147 1.62 -10.21 -3.35
CA TRP A 147 0.65 -9.53 -2.47
C TRP A 147 0.40 -10.16 -1.09
N GLY A 148 0.99 -11.32 -0.78
CA GLY A 148 0.89 -11.98 0.51
C GLY A 148 -0.53 -12.45 0.84
N ASP A 149 -1.06 -11.96 1.97
CA ASP A 149 -2.43 -12.21 2.44
C ASP A 149 -3.35 -11.03 2.06
N PRO A 150 -3.94 -11.01 0.84
CA PRO A 150 -4.82 -9.93 0.41
C PRO A 150 -6.11 -9.90 1.26
N TYR A 151 -6.60 -8.69 1.48
CA TYR A 151 -7.81 -8.40 2.26
C TYR A 151 -8.86 -7.70 1.39
N ASP A 152 -10.14 -7.81 1.77
CA ASP A 152 -11.22 -7.16 1.03
C ASP A 152 -11.03 -5.64 0.97
N GLY A 153 -11.10 -5.08 -0.23
CA GLY A 153 -10.82 -3.67 -0.51
C GLY A 153 -9.34 -3.34 -0.70
N MET A 154 -8.43 -4.32 -0.71
CA MET A 154 -7.03 -4.13 -1.12
C MET A 154 -6.96 -3.77 -2.61
N VAL A 155 -6.06 -2.87 -2.98
CA VAL A 155 -5.90 -2.36 -4.35
C VAL A 155 -4.53 -2.72 -4.90
N ARG A 156 -4.45 -3.01 -6.19
CA ARG A 156 -3.20 -3.13 -6.94
C ARG A 156 -3.31 -2.49 -8.32
N LEU A 157 -2.15 -2.20 -8.91
CA LEU A 157 -2.02 -1.82 -10.31
C LEU A 157 -1.42 -2.97 -11.11
N VAL A 158 -2.01 -3.30 -12.25
CA VAL A 158 -1.53 -4.34 -13.17
C VAL A 158 -1.44 -3.82 -14.60
N GLU A 159 -0.67 -4.51 -15.43
CA GLU A 159 -0.48 -4.20 -16.87
C GLU A 159 0.05 -2.78 -17.16
N GLY A 160 0.53 -2.07 -16.13
CA GLY A 160 1.18 -0.78 -16.25
C GLY A 160 2.62 -0.91 -16.76
N SER A 161 3.09 0.11 -17.47
CA SER A 161 4.51 0.17 -17.85
C SER A 161 5.40 0.47 -16.64
N TYR A 162 4.82 1.04 -15.58
CA TYR A 162 5.53 1.52 -14.41
C TYR A 162 4.79 1.26 -13.10
N SER A 163 5.52 1.26 -11.98
CA SER A 163 4.97 0.95 -10.65
C SER A 163 3.89 1.92 -10.13
N SER A 164 3.72 3.07 -10.79
CA SER A 164 2.75 4.09 -10.40
C SER A 164 1.55 4.14 -11.34
N GLU A 165 1.43 3.22 -12.30
CA GLU A 165 0.34 3.27 -13.27
C GLU A 165 -0.18 1.87 -13.59
N GLY A 166 -1.41 1.80 -14.08
CA GLY A 166 -1.99 0.55 -14.55
C GLY A 166 -3.49 0.50 -14.48
N LEU A 167 -4.01 -0.68 -14.80
CA LEU A 167 -5.37 -1.08 -14.52
C LEU A 167 -5.55 -1.24 -13.01
N VAL A 168 -6.61 -0.62 -12.47
CA VAL A 168 -6.96 -0.74 -11.06
C VAL A 168 -7.70 -2.06 -10.84
N GLU A 169 -7.12 -2.92 -10.01
CA GLU A 169 -7.81 -4.09 -9.48
C GLU A 169 -8.01 -3.96 -7.99
N VAL A 170 -9.18 -4.41 -7.53
CA VAL A 170 -9.57 -4.50 -6.13
C VAL A 170 -9.82 -5.96 -5.76
N TYR A 171 -9.38 -6.34 -4.57
CA TYR A 171 -9.63 -7.68 -4.04
C TYR A 171 -10.95 -7.70 -3.30
N CYS A 172 -11.89 -8.52 -3.76
CA CYS A 172 -13.18 -8.72 -3.13
C CYS A 172 -13.59 -10.19 -3.19
N ASN A 173 -14.16 -10.72 -2.12
CA ASN A 173 -14.63 -12.12 -2.06
C ASN A 173 -13.56 -13.15 -2.46
N LYS A 174 -12.31 -12.90 -2.09
CA LYS A 174 -11.17 -13.77 -2.38
C LYS A 174 -10.74 -13.83 -3.86
N GLU A 175 -11.12 -12.85 -4.64
CA GLU A 175 -10.76 -12.76 -6.06
C GLU A 175 -10.44 -11.31 -6.44
N TRP A 176 -9.45 -11.13 -7.31
CA TRP A 176 -9.14 -9.83 -7.89
C TRP A 176 -10.10 -9.55 -9.05
N GLY A 177 -10.60 -8.32 -9.12
CA GLY A 177 -11.46 -7.84 -10.19
C GLY A 177 -11.27 -6.34 -10.42
N THR A 178 -11.88 -5.80 -11.47
CA THR A 178 -11.70 -4.40 -11.87
C THR A 178 -12.69 -3.46 -11.22
N VAL A 179 -12.45 -2.17 -11.39
CA VAL A 179 -13.32 -1.07 -10.98
C VAL A 179 -13.79 -0.36 -12.24
N CYS A 180 -15.09 -0.10 -12.40
CA CYS A 180 -15.61 0.70 -13.51
C CYS A 180 -15.26 2.18 -13.34
N ASP A 181 -15.03 2.89 -14.45
CA ASP A 181 -14.73 4.32 -14.49
C ASP A 181 -15.97 5.22 -14.38
N ASP A 182 -17.18 4.66 -14.42
CA ASP A 182 -18.43 5.37 -14.18
C ASP A 182 -18.47 6.03 -12.80
N GLY A 183 -18.74 7.34 -12.80
CA GLY A 183 -18.85 8.14 -11.58
C GLY A 183 -17.52 8.46 -10.91
N ILE A 184 -16.38 8.00 -11.45
CA ILE A 184 -15.06 8.34 -10.94
C ILE A 184 -14.75 9.81 -11.20
N ASP A 185 -14.22 10.49 -10.18
CA ASP A 185 -13.53 11.76 -10.34
C ASP A 185 -12.13 11.77 -9.70
N ASP A 186 -11.52 12.95 -9.57
CA ASP A 186 -10.20 13.12 -8.96
C ASP A 186 -10.15 12.58 -7.51
N ASP A 187 -11.26 12.60 -6.76
CA ASP A 187 -11.30 12.17 -5.36
C ASP A 187 -11.19 10.65 -5.22
N GLU A 188 -11.91 9.87 -6.05
CA GLU A 188 -11.77 8.41 -6.09
C GLU A 188 -10.41 7.99 -6.62
N ALA A 189 -9.94 8.62 -7.70
CA ALA A 189 -8.61 8.36 -8.26
C ALA A 189 -7.49 8.69 -7.25
N ASP A 190 -7.64 9.78 -6.49
CA ASP A 190 -6.72 10.12 -5.40
C ASP A 190 -6.77 9.07 -4.30
N THR A 191 -7.95 8.58 -3.91
CA THR A 191 -8.10 7.54 -2.88
C THR A 191 -7.39 6.26 -3.27
N VAL A 192 -7.51 5.83 -4.53
CA VAL A 192 -6.75 4.69 -5.11
C VAL A 192 -5.25 4.92 -4.94
N CYS A 193 -4.74 6.07 -5.40
CA CYS A 193 -3.31 6.37 -5.35
C CYS A 193 -2.76 6.52 -3.94
N VAL A 194 -3.55 7.11 -3.03
CA VAL A 194 -3.21 7.25 -1.61
C VAL A 194 -3.11 5.89 -0.94
N GLN A 195 -4.07 4.99 -1.17
CA GLN A 195 -4.03 3.64 -0.64
C GLN A 195 -2.80 2.85 -1.13
N LEU A 196 -2.32 3.12 -2.35
CA LEU A 196 -1.11 2.54 -2.95
C LEU A 196 0.21 3.17 -2.47
N GLY A 197 0.16 4.17 -1.58
CA GLY A 197 1.36 4.82 -1.05
C GLY A 197 1.73 6.15 -1.70
N TYR A 198 1.09 6.52 -2.81
CA TYR A 198 1.31 7.79 -3.49
C TYR A 198 0.54 8.92 -2.80
N THR A 199 0.70 10.16 -3.28
CA THR A 199 0.02 11.32 -2.67
C THR A 199 -1.30 11.66 -3.32
N LYS A 200 -1.42 11.40 -4.63
CA LYS A 200 -2.62 11.65 -5.42
C LYS A 200 -2.52 11.04 -6.81
N SER A 201 -3.61 11.08 -7.54
CA SER A 201 -3.64 10.81 -8.97
C SER A 201 -2.93 11.92 -9.75
N PHE A 202 -2.24 11.51 -10.79
CA PHE A 202 -1.68 12.38 -11.82
C PHE A 202 -2.59 12.39 -13.06
N LYS A 203 -3.10 11.21 -13.43
CA LYS A 203 -4.15 11.00 -14.44
C LYS A 203 -4.98 9.78 -14.06
N TRP A 204 -6.23 9.77 -14.49
CA TRP A 204 -7.11 8.61 -14.52
C TRP A 204 -7.80 8.58 -15.90
N ASP A 205 -8.37 7.44 -16.31
CA ASP A 205 -9.06 7.17 -17.61
C ASP A 205 -8.21 7.10 -18.91
N LYS A 206 -6.93 7.53 -18.91
CA LYS A 206 -6.16 7.75 -20.16
C LYS A 206 -5.23 6.64 -20.60
N LEU A 207 -5.11 5.54 -19.86
CA LEU A 207 -4.15 4.50 -20.23
C LEU A 207 -4.77 3.55 -21.27
N PRO A 208 -4.03 3.18 -22.34
CA PRO A 208 -4.50 2.22 -23.34
C PRO A 208 -4.40 0.77 -22.82
N ILE A 209 -4.88 0.53 -21.60
CA ILE A 209 -4.88 -0.74 -20.89
C ILE A 209 -6.34 -1.17 -20.75
N ARG A 210 -6.63 -2.46 -20.93
CA ARG A 210 -7.96 -3.02 -20.73
C ARG A 210 -7.88 -4.24 -19.84
N GLY A 211 -8.88 -4.41 -18.99
CA GLY A 211 -9.00 -5.62 -18.21
C GLY A 211 -9.19 -6.86 -19.06
N ASN A 212 -8.86 -7.99 -18.47
CA ASN A 212 -9.16 -9.28 -19.06
C ASN A 212 -10.67 -9.48 -19.04
N GLY A 213 -11.28 -9.75 -20.19
CA GLY A 213 -12.72 -9.98 -20.36
C GLY A 213 -13.35 -11.11 -19.53
N SER A 214 -12.57 -11.79 -18.69
CA SER A 214 -12.98 -12.93 -17.87
C SER A 214 -12.95 -12.66 -16.36
N GLN A 215 -12.41 -11.52 -15.91
CA GLN A 215 -12.36 -11.17 -14.49
C GLN A 215 -13.62 -10.39 -14.09
N PRO A 216 -14.08 -10.47 -12.83
CA PRO A 216 -15.26 -9.72 -12.40
C PRO A 216 -14.98 -8.21 -12.37
N ILE A 217 -16.01 -7.40 -12.62
CA ILE A 217 -16.01 -5.97 -12.31
C ILE A 217 -16.61 -5.82 -10.91
N TRP A 218 -15.76 -5.64 -9.89
CA TRP A 218 -16.21 -5.67 -8.49
C TRP A 218 -16.89 -4.40 -8.05
N LEU A 219 -16.41 -3.24 -8.49
CA LEU A 219 -16.93 -1.95 -8.07
C LEU A 219 -17.41 -1.16 -9.28
N ASP A 220 -18.61 -0.63 -9.14
CA ASP A 220 -19.30 0.20 -10.12
C ASP A 220 -19.86 1.42 -9.36
N ASN A 221 -19.79 2.60 -9.99
CA ASN A 221 -20.16 3.88 -9.40
C ASN A 221 -19.44 4.12 -8.05
N LEU A 222 -18.12 3.85 -8.02
CA LEU A 222 -17.32 4.05 -6.81
C LEU A 222 -17.45 5.50 -6.35
N TYR A 223 -17.78 5.70 -5.08
CA TYR A 223 -17.95 7.02 -4.49
C TYR A 223 -17.35 7.07 -3.10
N CYS A 224 -16.24 7.79 -2.95
CA CYS A 224 -15.53 8.01 -1.70
C CYS A 224 -16.01 9.27 -0.96
N GLY A 225 -16.71 10.17 -1.67
CA GLY A 225 -17.06 11.48 -1.15
C GLY A 225 -15.82 12.31 -0.77
N HIS A 226 -16.05 13.50 -0.19
CA HIS A 226 -14.99 14.49 -0.01
C HIS A 226 -14.22 14.40 1.33
N THR A 227 -14.53 13.43 2.21
CA THR A 227 -14.03 13.46 3.61
C THR A 227 -12.88 12.49 3.92
N ASP A 228 -12.91 11.25 3.44
CA ASP A 228 -11.91 10.23 3.82
C ASP A 228 -11.27 9.56 2.59
N LYS A 229 -10.33 10.29 1.95
CA LYS A 229 -9.52 9.82 0.81
C LYS A 229 -8.40 8.82 1.19
N THR A 230 -8.69 7.90 2.11
CA THR A 230 -7.67 7.05 2.74
C THR A 230 -7.65 5.63 2.18
N CYS A 231 -8.82 4.98 2.09
CA CYS A 231 -8.96 3.59 1.67
C CYS A 231 -10.27 3.40 0.91
N ILE A 232 -10.26 2.70 -0.22
CA ILE A 232 -11.47 2.37 -1.00
C ILE A 232 -12.49 1.61 -0.14
N GLY A 233 -12.02 0.74 0.76
CA GLY A 233 -12.90 -0.01 1.68
C GLY A 233 -13.72 0.86 2.64
N TYR A 234 -13.37 2.14 2.84
CA TYR A 234 -14.21 3.10 3.58
C TYR A 234 -15.30 3.73 2.71
N CYS A 235 -15.05 3.82 1.40
CA CYS A 235 -15.98 4.37 0.42
C CYS A 235 -17.07 3.35 0.11
N GLN A 236 -16.67 2.12 -0.19
CA GLN A 236 -17.55 1.07 -0.66
C GLN A 236 -17.07 -0.28 -0.16
N THR A 237 -17.98 -1.03 0.45
CA THR A 237 -17.73 -2.41 0.87
C THR A 237 -17.77 -3.33 -0.35
N CYS A 238 -16.92 -4.36 -0.34
CA CYS A 238 -16.96 -5.41 -1.35
C CYS A 238 -18.38 -6.01 -1.48
N PRO A 239 -18.98 -6.00 -2.68
CA PRO A 239 -20.31 -6.56 -2.86
C PRO A 239 -20.23 -8.08 -2.82
N SER A 240 -21.28 -8.78 -2.37
CA SER A 240 -21.28 -10.26 -2.29
C SER A 240 -21.37 -10.96 -3.65
N LYS A 241 -21.62 -10.21 -4.73
CA LYS A 241 -21.72 -10.67 -6.12
C LYS A 241 -21.50 -9.47 -7.05
N GLU A 242 -21.03 -9.75 -8.25
CA GLU A 242 -20.94 -8.75 -9.32
C GLU A 242 -22.32 -8.16 -9.65
N SER A 243 -22.35 -6.85 -9.84
CA SER A 243 -23.55 -6.09 -10.18
C SER A 243 -23.13 -4.80 -10.87
N THR A 244 -22.98 -4.86 -12.19
CA THR A 244 -22.59 -3.72 -13.01
C THR A 244 -23.29 -3.75 -14.37
N ASP A 245 -23.44 -2.59 -15.01
CA ASP A 245 -23.77 -2.46 -16.43
C ASP A 245 -22.56 -2.09 -17.30
N CYS A 246 -21.38 -1.94 -16.70
CA CYS A 246 -20.12 -1.68 -17.38
C CYS A 246 -19.58 -2.90 -18.12
N SER A 247 -18.70 -2.64 -19.08
CA SER A 247 -17.85 -3.60 -19.76
C SER A 247 -16.38 -3.35 -19.43
N HIS A 248 -15.48 -4.29 -19.71
CA HIS A 248 -14.04 -4.07 -19.57
C HIS A 248 -13.44 -2.99 -20.49
N GLY A 249 -14.26 -2.36 -21.33
CA GLY A 249 -13.89 -1.12 -22.02
C GLY A 249 -13.88 0.11 -21.11
N GLU A 250 -14.52 0.00 -19.95
CA GLU A 250 -14.78 1.05 -18.94
C GLU A 250 -14.01 0.74 -17.64
N ASP A 251 -13.03 -0.16 -17.66
CA ASP A 251 -12.23 -0.43 -16.47
C ASP A 251 -11.31 0.76 -16.15
N LEU A 252 -11.35 1.21 -14.90
CA LEU A 252 -10.56 2.31 -14.38
C LEU A 252 -9.07 2.01 -14.49
N THR A 253 -8.37 2.96 -15.09
CA THR A 253 -6.90 3.03 -15.08
C THR A 253 -6.46 4.29 -14.37
N VAL A 254 -5.35 4.21 -13.64
CA VAL A 254 -4.77 5.37 -12.96
C VAL A 254 -3.28 5.46 -13.22
N GLN A 255 -2.78 6.68 -13.10
CA GLN A 255 -1.38 7.01 -12.98
C GLN A 255 -1.24 7.91 -11.75
N CYS A 256 -0.42 7.49 -10.80
CA CYS A 256 -0.22 8.13 -9.50
C CYS A 256 1.05 8.98 -9.47
N THR A 257 1.12 9.92 -8.54
CA THR A 257 2.33 10.70 -8.28
C THR A 257 2.56 10.94 -6.79
N TYR A 258 3.82 11.01 -6.42
CA TYR A 258 4.28 11.31 -5.07
C TYR A 258 4.78 12.75 -4.95
N ASN A 259 4.31 13.44 -3.91
CA ASN A 259 4.79 14.76 -3.50
C ASN A 259 5.30 14.71 -2.05
N LYS A 260 6.62 14.87 -1.87
CA LYS A 260 7.27 14.82 -0.56
C LYS A 260 6.78 15.88 0.44
N ALA A 261 6.14 16.96 -0.03
CA ALA A 261 5.57 17.99 0.84
C ALA A 261 4.20 17.61 1.45
N SER A 262 3.59 16.52 0.99
CA SER A 262 2.32 15.99 1.49
C SER A 262 2.52 14.57 2.02
N PHE A 263 2.06 14.31 3.24
CA PHE A 263 1.98 12.97 3.78
C PHE A 263 0.51 12.59 3.98
N GLU A 264 0.09 11.53 3.30
CA GLU A 264 -1.28 11.03 3.38
C GLU A 264 -1.33 9.78 4.25
N LYS A 265 -2.20 9.75 5.26
CA LYS A 265 -2.29 8.65 6.23
C LYS A 265 -2.56 7.30 5.56
N GLY A 266 -3.28 7.28 4.45
CA GLY A 266 -3.60 6.06 3.68
C GLY A 266 -2.39 5.39 3.03
N SER A 267 -1.26 6.10 2.93
CA SER A 267 -0.07 5.64 2.23
C SER A 267 0.75 4.55 2.93
N LEU A 268 0.32 4.06 4.10
CA LEU A 268 1.02 3.01 4.84
C LEU A 268 0.37 1.63 4.62
N ARG A 269 1.19 0.58 4.50
CA ARG A 269 0.79 -0.79 4.17
C ARG A 269 -0.33 -1.34 5.06
N THR A 270 -0.32 -0.95 6.33
CA THR A 270 -1.29 -1.44 7.33
C THR A 270 -2.44 -0.48 7.58
N THR A 271 -2.51 0.69 6.91
CA THR A 271 -3.60 1.64 7.17
C THR A 271 -4.96 1.07 6.79
N CYS A 272 -5.02 0.36 5.66
CA CYS A 272 -6.27 -0.19 5.14
C CYS A 272 -6.49 -1.67 5.51
N THR A 273 -5.55 -2.31 6.21
CA THR A 273 -5.71 -3.68 6.69
C THR A 273 -6.71 -3.74 7.85
N GLY A 274 -7.64 -4.70 7.82
CA GLY A 274 -8.58 -4.89 8.93
C GLY A 274 -9.76 -3.92 8.94
N ILE A 275 -10.13 -3.36 7.79
CA ILE A 275 -11.43 -2.69 7.59
C ILE A 275 -12.60 -3.68 7.65
N GLU A 276 -12.32 -5.00 7.74
CA GLU A 276 -13.31 -6.02 8.10
C GLU A 276 -14.06 -5.64 9.39
N ASP A 277 -15.28 -5.16 9.19
CA ASP A 277 -16.37 -5.06 10.14
C ASP A 277 -15.97 -4.60 11.55
N SER A 278 -15.83 -3.28 11.71
CA SER A 278 -15.91 -2.66 13.04
C SER A 278 -17.12 -3.19 13.84
N TRP A 279 -18.21 -3.60 13.18
CA TRP A 279 -19.33 -4.26 13.84
C TRP A 279 -18.99 -5.55 14.57
N TRP A 280 -18.15 -6.46 14.04
CA TRP A 280 -17.81 -7.71 14.74
C TRP A 280 -16.88 -7.47 15.93
N THR A 281 -15.90 -6.57 15.80
CA THR A 281 -15.03 -6.20 16.93
C THR A 281 -15.83 -5.50 18.05
N PHE A 282 -16.75 -4.61 17.69
CA PHE A 282 -17.69 -4.00 18.65
C PHE A 282 -18.62 -5.05 19.27
N ILE A 283 -19.19 -5.98 18.50
CA ILE A 283 -20.03 -7.07 19.02
C ILE A 283 -19.22 -7.97 19.96
N HIS A 284 -18.00 -8.36 19.62
CA HIS A 284 -17.13 -9.16 20.49
C HIS A 284 -16.79 -8.42 21.79
N ILE A 285 -16.46 -7.13 21.73
CA ILE A 285 -16.21 -6.30 22.92
C ILE A 285 -17.47 -6.20 23.80
N VAL A 286 -18.64 -5.98 23.19
CA VAL A 286 -19.93 -5.90 23.91
C VAL A 286 -20.30 -7.25 24.53
N ILE A 287 -20.10 -8.37 23.83
CA ILE A 287 -20.35 -9.72 24.33
C ILE A 287 -19.40 -10.04 25.50
N ILE A 288 -18.11 -9.73 25.38
CA ILE A 288 -17.13 -9.94 26.46
C ILE A 288 -17.48 -9.09 27.69
N ALA A 289 -17.85 -7.82 27.49
CA ALA A 289 -18.28 -6.94 28.57
C ALA A 289 -19.57 -7.44 29.25
N ALA A 290 -20.55 -7.91 28.47
CA ALA A 290 -21.79 -8.48 28.99
C ALA A 290 -21.55 -9.79 29.77
N ALA A 291 -20.70 -10.68 29.26
CA ALA A 291 -20.32 -11.92 29.94
C ALA A 291 -19.57 -11.64 31.25
N GLY A 292 -18.68 -10.64 31.26
CA GLY A 292 -17.99 -10.17 32.48
C GLY A 292 -18.97 -9.63 33.54
N LEU A 293 -19.97 -8.86 33.13
CA LEU A 293 -21.04 -8.35 33.99
C LEU A 293 -21.90 -9.48 34.59
N VAL A 294 -22.28 -10.48 33.78
CA VAL A 294 -23.02 -11.66 34.26
C VAL A 294 -22.18 -12.47 35.25
N GLY A 295 -20.89 -12.67 34.96
CA GLY A 295 -19.96 -13.34 35.87
C GLY A 295 -19.81 -12.62 37.22
N PHE A 296 -19.74 -11.28 37.20
CA PHE A 296 -19.69 -10.47 38.41
C PHE A 296 -20.98 -10.56 39.23
N ILE A 297 -22.14 -10.48 38.58
CA ILE A 297 -23.45 -10.62 39.23
C ILE A 297 -23.60 -12.01 39.87
N LEU A 298 -23.22 -13.08 39.16
CA LEU A 298 -23.25 -14.44 39.70
C LEU A 298 -22.29 -14.61 40.88
N CYS A 299 -21.10 -14.00 40.82
CA CYS A 299 -20.16 -14.00 41.94
C CYS A 299 -20.75 -13.28 43.17
N CYS A 300 -21.33 -12.08 42.99
CA CYS A 300 -22.00 -11.35 44.05
C CYS A 300 -23.19 -12.14 44.64
N LEU A 301 -24.01 -12.77 43.81
CA LEU A 301 -25.11 -13.62 44.26
C LEU A 301 -24.61 -14.84 45.05
N CYS A 302 -23.54 -15.51 44.60
CA CYS A 302 -22.91 -16.62 45.33
C CYS A 302 -22.35 -16.19 46.69
N VAL A 303 -21.70 -15.03 46.75
CA VAL A 303 -21.20 -14.43 48.00
C VAL A 303 -22.38 -14.07 48.91
N CYS A 304 -23.41 -13.39 48.40
CA CYS A 304 -24.62 -13.09 49.15
C CYS A 304 -25.34 -14.34 49.66
N LEU A 305 -25.45 -15.40 48.85
CA LEU A 305 -26.04 -16.68 49.25
C LEU A 305 -25.21 -17.38 50.33
N SER A 306 -23.88 -17.30 50.24
CA SER A 306 -22.97 -17.83 51.25
C SER A 306 -23.07 -17.07 52.58
N PHE A 307 -23.14 -15.73 52.53
CA PHE A 307 -23.41 -14.91 53.71
C PHE A 307 -24.82 -15.13 54.30
N CYS A 308 -25.83 -15.33 53.46
CA CYS A 308 -27.20 -15.72 53.89
C CYS A 308 -27.22 -17.10 54.56
N CYS A 309 -26.53 -18.10 54.00
CA CYS A 309 -26.38 -19.42 54.60
C CYS A 309 -25.66 -19.37 55.95
N CYS A 310 -24.62 -18.54 56.09
CA CYS A 310 -23.95 -18.30 57.37
C CYS A 310 -24.87 -17.62 58.40
N CYS A 311 -25.69 -16.65 57.99
CA CYS A 311 -26.66 -15.99 58.88
C CYS A 311 -27.80 -16.94 59.31
N ALA A 312 -28.30 -17.78 58.41
CA ALA A 312 -29.33 -18.79 58.72
C ALA A 312 -28.81 -19.89 59.66
N ALA A 313 -27.54 -20.29 59.52
CA ALA A 313 -26.88 -21.23 60.43
C ALA A 313 -26.66 -20.61 61.84
N GLY A 314 -26.34 -19.31 61.90
CA GLY A 314 -26.22 -18.55 63.16
C GLY A 314 -27.56 -18.37 63.89
N ALA A 315 -28.65 -18.14 63.16
CA ALA A 315 -29.99 -18.01 63.74
C ALA A 315 -30.53 -19.33 64.34
N LYS A 316 -30.20 -20.48 63.72
CA LYS A 316 -30.54 -21.81 64.28
C LYS A 316 -29.75 -22.15 65.55
N LYS A 317 -28.50 -21.68 65.68
CA LYS A 317 -27.71 -21.84 66.92
C LYS A 317 -28.25 -20.98 68.07
N LYS A 318 -28.72 -19.74 67.83
CA LYS A 318 -29.31 -18.89 68.88
C LYS A 318 -30.65 -19.41 69.43
N LYS A 319 -31.49 -20.06 68.60
CA LYS A 319 -32.73 -20.70 69.09
C LYS A 319 -32.48 -21.93 69.98
N LYS A 320 -31.33 -22.61 69.85
CA LYS A 320 -30.99 -23.79 70.68
C LYS A 320 -30.39 -23.41 72.03
N VAL A 321 -29.81 -22.20 72.17
CA VAL A 321 -29.19 -21.73 73.42
C VAL A 321 -30.19 -21.03 74.36
N ILE A 322 -31.33 -20.55 73.85
CA ILE A 322 -32.36 -19.91 74.70
C ILE A 322 -33.29 -20.95 75.37
N ASN A 323 -33.35 -22.20 74.90
CA ASN A 323 -34.19 -23.26 75.48
C ASN A 323 -33.47 -24.16 76.50
N THR A 324 -32.29 -23.78 77.01
CA THR A 324 -31.52 -24.58 78.00
C THR A 324 -31.12 -23.75 79.23
N ALA A 325 -31.93 -22.76 79.60
CA ALA A 325 -31.74 -21.95 80.80
C ALA A 325 -33.00 -21.90 81.69
N TYR A 326 -33.75 -23.01 81.77
CA TYR A 326 -34.82 -23.21 82.75
C TYR A 326 -34.85 -24.68 83.19
N THR A 327 -33.88 -25.08 84.01
CA THR A 327 -34.00 -26.15 85.03
C THR A 327 -32.71 -26.17 85.85
N GLN A 328 -32.63 -25.32 86.88
CA GLN A 328 -31.87 -25.58 88.12
C GLN A 328 -32.19 -24.49 89.16
N PHE A 329 -33.38 -24.63 89.75
CA PHE A 329 -33.94 -24.14 91.02
C PHE A 329 -35.29 -24.87 91.07
N ASP A 330 -35.59 -25.87 91.90
CA ASP A 330 -34.98 -26.45 93.10
C ASP A 330 -34.94 -27.99 93.01
#